data_AF-A0A2W4V8S1-F1
#
_entry.id   AF-A0A2W4V8S1-F1
#
_cell.length_a   1.000
_cell.length_b   1.000
_cell.length_c   1.000
_cell.angle_alpha   90.00
_cell.angle_beta   90.00
_cell.angle_gamma   90.00
#
_symmetry.space_group_name_H-M   'P 1'
#
loop_
_entity.id
_entity.type
_entity.pdbx_description
1 polymer ?
#
loop_
_entity_poly.entity_id
_entity_poly.type
_entity_poly.pdbx_seq_one_letter_code
_entity_poly.pdbx_strand_id
1 'polypeptide(L)'
;MSILRTFVMATLVVLAFAASPVRAEWLKGESEHFVVYGDTSERQMRSYVQKIERFDQVLRAYYPTSADVIAPKLPIYLARSKADMREVWPTLPSTVAGFYARQDERIFAMATDDGEGDSVLFHEYAHHFMFQNLTSPYPQWFVEGFAEYYATIELRSDRVKIGLFSPGRMNSLLVGLNEWAPMDAILTQGRPGSRRVVGYRFYAQSWALTHYFMSTPERQAMLAAYFRALWQGAEPSAALQTATGRTPQQLQADLYRYISGPITNFTPQRDFPAADVTVTRLTPGERDAIWLDLRLARFVPENLRA
;
A
#
# COMPACT_ATOMS: atom_id res chain seq x y z
N MET A 1 39.59 33.94 41.48
CA MET A 1 38.65 32.79 41.41
C MET A 1 37.18 33.22 41.27
N SER A 2 36.89 34.41 40.69
CA SER A 2 35.51 34.90 40.47
C SER A 2 35.14 35.08 38.99
N ILE A 3 36.11 35.28 38.09
CA ILE A 3 35.85 35.54 36.66
C ILE A 3 35.54 34.26 35.86
N LEU A 4 36.10 33.12 36.27
CA LEU A 4 35.88 31.82 35.60
C LEU A 4 34.48 31.24 35.86
N ARG A 5 33.81 31.66 36.94
CA ARG A 5 32.44 31.22 37.26
C ARG A 5 31.37 31.93 36.42
N THR A 6 31.63 33.17 36.00
CA THR A 6 30.69 33.98 35.21
C THR A 6 30.61 33.53 33.76
N PHE A 7 31.73 33.09 33.16
CA PHE A 7 31.76 32.58 31.79
C PHE A 7 31.09 31.21 31.62
N VAL A 8 31.15 30.34 32.63
CA VAL A 8 30.49 29.02 32.59
C VAL A 8 28.96 29.16 32.70
N MET A 9 28.46 30.15 33.45
CA MET A 9 27.01 30.44 33.49
C MET A 9 26.49 31.06 32.19
N ALA A 10 27.25 31.96 31.55
CA ALA A 10 26.82 32.60 30.30
C ALA A 10 26.72 31.59 29.13
N THR A 11 27.57 30.57 29.11
CA THR A 11 27.56 29.53 28.06
C THR A 11 26.43 28.50 28.24
N LEU A 12 26.02 28.22 29.49
CA LEU A 12 24.90 27.31 29.80
C LEU A 12 23.53 27.93 29.52
N VAL A 13 23.39 29.27 29.61
CA VAL A 13 22.11 29.94 29.33
C VAL A 13 21.83 30.03 27.81
N VAL A 14 22.86 30.12 26.97
CA VAL A 14 22.67 30.17 25.50
C VAL A 14 22.29 28.79 24.92
N LEU A 15 22.75 27.69 25.53
CA LEU A 15 22.36 26.33 25.12
C LEU A 15 20.92 25.94 25.52
N ALA A 16 20.33 26.64 26.49
CA ALA A 16 18.94 26.38 26.92
C ALA A 16 17.87 27.00 25.99
N PHE A 17 18.24 27.99 25.16
CA PHE A 17 17.30 28.65 24.24
C PHE A 17 17.30 28.10 22.82
N ALA A 18 18.22 27.20 22.46
CA ALA A 18 18.32 26.62 21.11
C ALA A 18 17.50 25.33 20.92
N ALA A 19 16.98 24.73 21.99
CA ALA A 19 16.12 23.55 21.92
C ALA A 19 14.66 23.94 22.17
N SER A 20 14.08 24.72 21.26
CA SER A 20 12.61 24.69 21.17
C SER A 20 12.25 23.25 20.80
N PRO A 21 11.45 22.52 21.59
CA PRO A 21 10.92 21.26 21.13
C PRO A 21 10.21 21.57 19.81
N VAL A 22 10.55 20.86 18.74
CA VAL A 22 9.69 20.81 17.56
C VAL A 22 8.35 20.31 18.09
N ARG A 23 7.44 21.22 18.40
CA ARG A 23 6.11 20.87 18.83
C ARG A 23 5.49 20.30 17.57
N ALA A 24 5.37 18.98 17.53
CA ALA A 24 4.56 18.32 16.54
C ALA A 24 3.15 18.91 16.68
N GLU A 25 2.64 19.44 15.58
CA GLU A 25 1.32 20.04 15.48
C GLU A 25 0.48 19.12 14.61
N TRP A 26 -0.79 18.99 14.96
CA TRP A 26 -1.73 18.28 14.10
C TRP A 26 -1.94 19.09 12.83
N LEU A 27 -1.51 18.53 11.71
CA LEU A 27 -1.62 19.15 10.40
C LEU A 27 -2.63 18.41 9.54
N LYS A 28 -3.25 19.16 8.63
CA LYS A 28 -4.02 18.69 7.49
C LYS A 28 -3.26 19.07 6.22
N GLY A 29 -2.80 18.07 5.46
CA GLY A 29 -2.31 18.22 4.10
C GLY A 29 -3.40 17.89 3.10
N GLU A 30 -3.60 18.72 2.08
CA GLU A 30 -4.66 18.53 1.09
C GLU A 30 -4.12 18.73 -0.33
N SER A 31 -4.49 17.82 -1.22
CA SER A 31 -4.15 17.80 -2.65
C SER A 31 -5.38 17.47 -3.50
N GLU A 32 -5.21 17.11 -4.77
CA GLU A 32 -6.31 16.81 -5.68
C GLU A 32 -7.11 15.58 -5.22
N HIS A 33 -6.43 14.47 -4.90
CA HIS A 33 -7.05 13.18 -4.59
C HIS A 33 -7.05 12.84 -3.10
N PHE A 34 -6.30 13.57 -2.26
CA PHE A 34 -6.07 13.18 -0.86
C PHE A 34 -6.29 14.29 0.14
N VAL A 35 -6.70 13.87 1.34
CA VAL A 35 -6.60 14.66 2.57
C VAL A 35 -5.84 13.84 3.60
N VAL A 36 -4.68 14.31 4.02
CA VAL A 36 -3.81 13.63 4.98
C VAL A 36 -3.85 14.37 6.31
N TYR A 37 -4.08 13.64 7.40
CA TYR A 37 -4.06 14.14 8.77
C TYR A 37 -2.91 13.49 9.53
N GLY A 38 -2.21 14.26 10.35
CA GLY A 38 -1.11 13.69 11.11
C GLY A 38 -0.44 14.67 12.04
N ASP A 39 0.20 14.14 13.07
CA ASP A 39 1.04 14.88 14.01
C ASP A 39 2.49 14.85 13.55
N THR A 40 2.83 15.75 12.63
CA THR A 40 4.11 15.76 11.90
C THR A 40 4.52 17.18 11.53
N SER A 41 5.74 17.38 11.03
CA SER A 41 6.16 18.69 10.53
C SER A 41 5.52 19.03 9.18
N GLU A 42 5.36 20.31 8.85
CA GLU A 42 4.80 20.74 7.55
C GLU A 42 5.58 20.14 6.37
N ARG A 43 6.92 20.08 6.49
CA ARG A 43 7.78 19.49 5.47
C ARG A 43 7.47 18.00 5.25
N GLN A 44 7.30 17.24 6.34
CA GLN A 44 6.94 15.82 6.26
C GLN A 44 5.54 15.63 5.70
N MET A 45 4.55 16.41 6.18
CA MET A 45 3.18 16.40 5.66
C MET A 45 3.16 16.63 4.14
N ARG A 46 3.83 17.68 3.67
CA ARG A 46 3.93 18.01 2.23
C ARG A 46 4.59 16.89 1.45
N SER A 47 5.72 16.37 1.95
CA SER A 47 6.44 15.28 1.30
C SER A 47 5.60 14.01 1.19
N TYR A 48 4.80 13.70 2.22
CA TYR A 48 3.95 12.51 2.24
C TYR A 48 2.78 12.64 1.27
N VAL A 49 2.07 13.78 1.28
CA VAL A 49 0.98 14.06 0.33
C VAL A 49 1.49 14.00 -1.11
N GLN A 50 2.65 14.59 -1.41
CA GLN A 50 3.26 14.52 -2.74
C GLN A 50 3.64 13.09 -3.13
N LYS A 51 4.10 12.27 -2.17
CA LYS A 51 4.47 10.88 -2.41
C LYS A 51 3.25 10.04 -2.81
N ILE A 52 2.13 10.17 -2.09
CA ILE A 52 0.91 9.40 -2.40
C ILE A 52 0.22 9.89 -3.68
N GLU A 53 0.23 11.20 -3.97
CA GLU A 53 -0.21 11.73 -5.27
C GLU A 53 0.65 11.19 -6.42
N ARG A 54 1.97 11.12 -6.24
CA ARG A 54 2.85 10.56 -7.26
C ARG A 54 2.56 9.07 -7.49
N PHE A 55 2.18 8.33 -6.45
CA PHE A 55 1.75 6.95 -6.57
C PHE A 55 0.43 6.80 -7.35
N ASP A 56 -0.58 7.63 -7.05
CA ASP A 56 -1.83 7.70 -7.82
C ASP A 56 -1.57 8.00 -9.30
N GLN A 57 -0.73 9.01 -9.60
CA GLN A 57 -0.37 9.35 -10.98
C GLN A 57 0.25 8.17 -11.72
N VAL A 58 1.09 7.38 -11.05
CA VAL A 58 1.65 6.15 -11.62
C VAL A 58 0.54 5.16 -11.95
N LEU A 59 -0.37 4.87 -11.02
CA LEU A 59 -1.46 3.93 -11.27
C LEU A 59 -2.37 4.41 -12.41
N ARG A 60 -2.77 5.69 -12.45
CA ARG A 60 -3.58 6.26 -13.54
C ARG A 60 -2.89 6.23 -14.90
N ALA A 61 -1.56 6.33 -14.94
CA ALA A 61 -0.81 6.25 -16.18
C ALA A 61 -0.87 4.84 -16.82
N TYR A 62 -0.96 3.79 -16.01
CA TYR A 62 -1.04 2.39 -16.48
C TYR A 62 -2.47 1.84 -16.55
N TYR A 63 -3.38 2.41 -15.76
CA TYR A 63 -4.79 2.04 -15.72
C TYR A 63 -5.64 3.30 -15.87
N PRO A 64 -5.80 3.80 -17.11
CA PRO A 64 -6.58 4.99 -17.37
C PRO A 64 -8.02 4.85 -16.85
N THR A 65 -8.44 5.84 -16.07
CA THR A 65 -9.76 5.88 -15.44
C THR A 65 -10.66 6.84 -16.24
N SER A 66 -11.98 6.64 -16.24
CA SER A 66 -12.87 7.62 -16.87
C SER A 66 -12.80 8.95 -16.11
N ALA A 67 -12.54 10.05 -16.80
CA ALA A 67 -12.43 11.38 -16.20
C ALA A 67 -13.76 11.93 -15.64
N ASP A 68 -14.88 11.26 -15.93
CA ASP A 68 -16.23 11.79 -15.69
C ASP A 68 -16.74 11.59 -14.25
N VAL A 69 -16.00 10.86 -13.40
CA VAL A 69 -16.40 10.60 -12.01
C VAL A 69 -15.55 11.43 -11.05
N ILE A 70 -16.16 12.48 -10.48
CA ILE A 70 -15.56 13.21 -9.36
C ILE A 70 -15.64 12.32 -8.13
N ALA A 71 -14.53 11.67 -7.78
CA ALA A 71 -14.43 10.90 -6.57
C ALA A 71 -14.13 11.80 -5.36
N PRO A 72 -14.66 11.50 -4.17
CA PRO A 72 -14.26 12.19 -2.95
C PRO A 72 -12.77 11.95 -2.69
N LYS A 73 -12.10 12.96 -2.12
CA LYS A 73 -10.70 12.82 -1.70
C LYS A 73 -10.58 11.73 -0.64
N LEU A 74 -9.56 10.89 -0.74
CA LEU A 74 -9.29 9.84 0.25
C LEU A 74 -8.66 10.44 1.51
N PRO A 75 -9.31 10.33 2.69
CA PRO A 75 -8.71 10.62 3.98
C PRO A 75 -7.62 9.59 4.33
N ILE A 76 -6.44 10.07 4.71
CA ILE A 76 -5.33 9.24 5.22
C ILE A 76 -4.90 9.79 6.58
N TYR A 77 -4.70 8.89 7.54
CA TYR A 77 -4.29 9.23 8.90
C TYR A 77 -2.91 8.68 9.20
N LEU A 78 -1.95 9.58 9.41
CA LEU A 78 -0.60 9.24 9.82
C LEU A 78 -0.58 8.96 11.33
N ALA A 79 -0.50 7.67 11.68
CA ALA A 79 -0.33 7.25 13.05
C ALA A 79 1.12 7.45 13.47
N ARG A 80 1.36 8.05 14.65
CA ARG A 80 2.73 8.13 15.20
C ARG A 80 3.23 6.79 15.71
N SER A 81 2.29 5.92 16.08
CA SER A 81 2.60 4.67 16.74
C SER A 81 1.49 3.64 16.52
N LYS A 82 1.80 2.37 16.78
CA LYS A 82 0.79 1.31 16.87
C LYS A 82 -0.23 1.55 17.99
N ALA A 83 0.10 2.33 19.03
CA ALA A 83 -0.86 2.69 20.06
C ALA A 83 -1.96 3.59 19.47
N ASP A 84 -1.58 4.58 18.66
CA ASP A 84 -2.51 5.48 17.95
C ASP A 84 -3.45 4.65 17.04
N MET A 85 -2.91 3.66 16.32
CA MET A 85 -3.74 2.75 15.50
C MET A 85 -4.72 1.93 16.34
N ARG A 86 -4.32 1.50 17.54
CA ARG A 86 -5.17 0.72 18.45
C ARG A 86 -6.28 1.55 19.09
N GLU A 87 -6.19 2.87 19.10
CA GLU A 87 -7.32 3.71 19.47
C GLU A 87 -8.48 3.55 18.48
N VAL A 88 -8.17 3.33 17.20
CA VAL A 88 -9.14 3.01 16.14
C VAL A 88 -9.46 1.51 16.19
N TRP A 89 -8.47 0.63 16.14
CA TRP A 89 -8.64 -0.83 16.14
C TRP A 89 -7.91 -1.52 17.32
N PRO A 90 -8.53 -1.67 18.50
CA PRO A 90 -7.94 -2.24 19.71
C PRO A 90 -7.47 -3.68 19.57
N THR A 91 -8.14 -4.49 18.73
CA THR A 91 -7.73 -5.86 18.46
C THR A 91 -6.78 -5.97 17.26
N LEU A 92 -6.16 -4.87 16.82
CA LEU A 92 -5.21 -4.86 15.72
C LEU A 92 -4.04 -5.80 16.04
N PRO A 93 -3.80 -6.83 15.20
CA PRO A 93 -2.67 -7.73 15.39
C PRO A 93 -1.34 -6.96 15.40
N SER A 94 -0.37 -7.45 16.18
CA SER A 94 0.95 -6.79 16.31
C SER A 94 1.74 -6.74 15.00
N THR A 95 1.41 -7.59 14.04
CA THR A 95 2.02 -7.69 12.72
C THR A 95 1.52 -6.65 11.71
N VAL A 96 0.46 -5.91 12.03
CA VAL A 96 -0.10 -4.89 11.14
C VAL A 96 0.61 -3.56 11.35
N ALA A 97 1.11 -2.97 10.26
CA ALA A 97 1.78 -1.66 10.24
C ALA A 97 0.91 -0.54 9.63
N GLY A 98 -0.27 -0.90 9.11
CA GLY A 98 -1.29 0.01 8.60
C GLY A 98 -2.48 -0.78 8.06
N PHE A 99 -3.61 -0.12 7.80
CA PHE A 99 -4.80 -0.77 7.26
C PHE A 99 -5.68 0.20 6.47
N TYR A 100 -6.43 -0.35 5.52
CA TYR A 100 -7.56 0.28 4.84
C TYR A 100 -8.88 -0.13 5.47
N ALA A 101 -9.79 0.84 5.62
CA ALA A 101 -11.16 0.56 6.02
C ALA A 101 -12.13 1.18 5.02
N ARG A 102 -13.11 0.40 4.59
CA ARG A 102 -14.29 0.84 3.83
C ARG A 102 -15.53 0.38 4.59
N GLN A 103 -16.18 1.30 5.30
CA GLN A 103 -17.36 0.99 6.11
C GLN A 103 -18.36 2.16 6.11
N ASP A 104 -19.65 1.86 5.91
CA ASP A 104 -20.77 2.82 6.03
C ASP A 104 -20.46 4.18 5.36
N GLU A 105 -20.05 4.10 4.09
CA GLU A 105 -19.65 5.24 3.23
C GLU A 105 -18.33 5.94 3.58
N ARG A 106 -17.65 5.51 4.64
CA ARG A 106 -16.34 6.05 5.05
C ARG A 106 -15.23 5.19 4.50
N ILE A 107 -14.26 5.86 3.86
CA ILE A 107 -13.05 5.24 3.36
C ILE A 107 -11.89 5.96 4.01
N PHE A 108 -10.95 5.24 4.62
CA PHE A 108 -9.70 5.83 5.08
C PHE A 108 -8.57 4.80 5.12
N ALA A 109 -7.33 5.29 5.07
CA ALA A 109 -6.14 4.51 5.35
C ALA A 109 -5.41 5.05 6.59
N MET A 110 -4.75 4.17 7.34
CA MET A 110 -3.90 4.54 8.46
C MET A 110 -2.56 3.83 8.38
N ALA A 111 -1.45 4.55 8.53
CA ALA A 111 -0.08 4.01 8.43
C ALA A 111 0.94 4.82 9.25
N THR A 112 2.12 4.24 9.50
CA THR A 112 3.30 4.93 10.04
C THR A 112 4.14 5.60 8.94
N ASP A 113 4.96 6.60 9.29
CA ASP A 113 5.91 7.27 8.38
C ASP A 113 7.35 6.79 8.65
N ASP A 114 7.61 5.49 8.48
CA ASP A 114 8.90 4.83 8.78
C ASP A 114 9.43 3.94 7.64
N GLY A 115 8.95 4.14 6.40
CA GLY A 115 9.34 3.39 5.20
C GLY A 115 8.68 2.01 5.07
N GLU A 116 8.56 1.24 6.17
CA GLU A 116 7.66 0.07 6.19
C GLU A 116 6.19 0.50 6.05
N GLY A 117 5.82 1.62 6.68
CA GLY A 117 4.49 2.20 6.53
C GLY A 117 4.19 2.74 5.13
N ASP A 118 5.20 3.10 4.32
CA ASP A 118 4.98 3.47 2.90
C ASP A 118 4.50 2.27 2.09
N SER A 119 5.14 1.10 2.25
CA SER A 119 4.73 -0.12 1.51
C SER A 119 3.32 -0.55 1.88
N VAL A 120 2.93 -0.44 3.17
CA VAL A 120 1.57 -0.77 3.58
C VAL A 120 0.58 0.25 3.03
N LEU A 121 0.85 1.54 3.14
CA LEU A 121 0.00 2.57 2.55
C LEU A 121 -0.21 2.33 1.05
N PHE A 122 0.85 2.05 0.30
CA PHE A 122 0.73 1.80 -1.14
C PHE A 122 -0.06 0.53 -1.45
N HIS A 123 0.07 -0.52 -0.63
CA HIS A 123 -0.74 -1.72 -0.75
C HIS A 123 -2.24 -1.39 -0.56
N GLU A 124 -2.57 -0.72 0.53
CA GLU A 124 -3.94 -0.32 0.86
C GLU A 124 -4.53 0.65 -0.18
N TYR A 125 -3.72 1.58 -0.67
CA TYR A 125 -4.13 2.50 -1.71
C TYR A 125 -4.33 1.78 -3.06
N ALA A 126 -3.50 0.79 -3.38
CA ALA A 126 -3.69 0.00 -4.59
C ALA A 126 -5.03 -0.73 -4.58
N HIS A 127 -5.47 -1.29 -3.45
CA HIS A 127 -6.83 -1.81 -3.29
C HIS A 127 -7.90 -0.73 -3.53
N HIS A 128 -7.76 0.43 -2.88
CA HIS A 128 -8.67 1.55 -3.07
C HIS A 128 -8.79 1.95 -4.55
N PHE A 129 -7.65 2.11 -5.22
CA PHE A 129 -7.57 2.44 -6.63
C PHE A 129 -8.30 1.41 -7.49
N MET A 130 -8.07 0.10 -7.24
CA MET A 130 -8.76 -0.96 -7.96
C MET A 130 -10.28 -0.90 -7.75
N PHE A 131 -10.74 -0.80 -6.50
CA PHE A 131 -12.18 -0.82 -6.19
C PHE A 131 -12.91 0.43 -6.66
N GLN A 132 -12.22 1.56 -6.77
CA GLN A 132 -12.80 2.80 -7.26
C GLN A 132 -12.81 2.87 -8.78
N ASN A 133 -11.76 2.40 -9.45
CA ASN A 133 -11.55 2.70 -10.86
C ASN A 133 -11.64 1.48 -11.79
N LEU A 134 -11.48 0.27 -11.27
CA LEU A 134 -11.54 -0.95 -12.07
C LEU A 134 -12.86 -1.68 -11.81
N THR A 135 -13.79 -1.55 -12.75
CA THR A 135 -15.17 -2.06 -12.61
C THR A 135 -15.33 -3.55 -12.91
N SER A 136 -14.31 -4.19 -13.49
CA SER A 136 -14.37 -5.61 -13.85
C SER A 136 -14.14 -6.51 -12.64
N PRO A 137 -14.73 -7.72 -12.59
CA PRO A 137 -14.50 -8.67 -11.50
C PRO A 137 -13.13 -9.35 -11.67
N TYR A 138 -12.14 -8.87 -10.93
CA TYR A 138 -10.80 -9.49 -10.89
C TYR A 138 -10.76 -10.65 -9.89
N PRO A 139 -9.99 -11.71 -10.16
CA PRO A 139 -9.81 -12.80 -9.19
C PRO A 139 -9.02 -12.30 -7.97
N GLN A 140 -9.31 -12.85 -6.79
CA GLN A 140 -8.71 -12.38 -5.52
C GLN A 140 -7.17 -12.40 -5.55
N TRP A 141 -6.56 -13.43 -6.16
CA TRP A 141 -5.10 -13.51 -6.26
C TRP A 141 -4.52 -12.29 -7.00
N PHE A 142 -5.25 -11.75 -7.98
CA PHE A 142 -4.80 -10.57 -8.70
C PHE A 142 -5.07 -9.29 -7.90
N VAL A 143 -6.18 -9.22 -7.18
CA VAL A 143 -6.46 -8.08 -6.28
C VAL A 143 -5.34 -7.92 -5.25
N GLU A 144 -4.95 -9.01 -4.58
CA GLU A 144 -3.82 -9.00 -3.63
C GLU A 144 -2.49 -8.82 -4.34
N GLY A 145 -2.26 -9.56 -5.43
CA GLY A 145 -1.00 -9.53 -6.14
C GLY A 145 -0.70 -8.18 -6.79
N PHE A 146 -1.72 -7.45 -7.24
CA PHE A 146 -1.64 -6.07 -7.71
C PHE A 146 -1.18 -5.15 -6.58
N ALA A 147 -1.84 -5.22 -5.42
CA ALA A 147 -1.48 -4.42 -4.27
C ALA A 147 -0.04 -4.70 -3.81
N GLU A 148 0.34 -5.97 -3.70
CA GLU A 148 1.72 -6.37 -3.39
C GLU A 148 2.75 -5.92 -4.44
N TYR A 149 2.42 -5.99 -5.73
CA TYR A 149 3.33 -5.62 -6.80
C TYR A 149 3.62 -4.11 -6.78
N TYR A 150 2.58 -3.28 -6.70
CA TYR A 150 2.73 -1.83 -6.69
C TYR A 150 3.20 -1.27 -5.34
N ALA A 151 2.95 -1.97 -4.22
CA ALA A 151 3.45 -1.59 -2.91
C ALA A 151 4.97 -1.49 -2.81
N THR A 152 5.68 -2.23 -3.66
CA THR A 152 7.16 -2.24 -3.70
C THR A 152 7.76 -1.07 -4.51
N ILE A 153 6.94 -0.15 -5.00
CA ILE A 153 7.41 0.97 -5.83
C ILE A 153 8.49 1.81 -5.12
N GLU A 154 9.56 2.18 -5.83
CA GLU A 154 10.49 3.22 -5.38
C GLU A 154 10.10 4.54 -6.04
N LEU A 155 9.70 5.51 -5.24
CA LEU A 155 9.41 6.88 -5.66
C LEU A 155 10.52 7.80 -5.16
N ARG A 156 11.44 8.19 -6.04
CA ARG A 156 12.45 9.23 -5.76
C ARG A 156 12.16 10.47 -6.60
N SER A 157 12.74 11.60 -6.22
CA SER A 157 12.56 12.87 -6.94
C SER A 157 12.81 12.73 -8.44
N ASP A 158 13.89 12.03 -8.82
CA ASP A 158 14.41 11.87 -10.17
C ASP A 158 13.98 10.58 -10.88
N ARG A 159 13.40 9.60 -10.17
CA ARG A 159 13.08 8.30 -10.77
C ARG A 159 11.93 7.59 -10.08
N VAL A 160 11.21 6.80 -10.87
CA VAL A 160 10.20 5.85 -10.42
C VAL A 160 10.63 4.44 -10.81
N LYS A 161 10.60 3.48 -9.90
CA LYS A 161 10.81 2.06 -10.21
C LYS A 161 9.62 1.24 -9.73
N ILE A 162 9.05 0.45 -10.63
CA ILE A 162 7.86 -0.36 -10.37
C ILE A 162 8.24 -1.84 -10.36
N GLY A 163 7.60 -2.62 -9.48
CA GLY A 163 7.79 -4.07 -9.39
C GLY A 163 9.13 -4.46 -8.79
N LEU A 164 9.59 -3.75 -7.75
CA LEU A 164 10.71 -4.24 -6.95
C LEU A 164 10.28 -5.51 -6.19
N PHE A 165 11.25 -6.27 -5.67
CA PHE A 165 10.90 -7.45 -4.89
C PHE A 165 10.65 -7.06 -3.42
N SER A 166 9.75 -7.79 -2.77
CA SER A 166 9.60 -7.74 -1.31
C SER A 166 10.48 -8.81 -0.67
N PRO A 167 11.48 -8.44 0.17
CA PRO A 167 12.34 -9.42 0.84
C PRO A 167 11.54 -10.43 1.66
N GLY A 168 10.48 -9.98 2.35
CA GLY A 168 9.60 -10.84 3.15
C GLY A 168 8.82 -11.85 2.30
N ARG A 169 8.27 -11.41 1.15
CA ARG A 169 7.59 -12.31 0.21
C ARG A 169 8.57 -13.31 -0.41
N MET A 170 9.73 -12.84 -0.84
CA MET A 170 10.77 -13.69 -1.40
C MET A 170 11.20 -14.77 -0.38
N ASN A 171 11.45 -14.37 0.87
CA ASN A 171 11.80 -15.30 1.93
C ASN A 171 10.70 -16.34 2.18
N SER A 172 9.43 -15.92 2.18
CA SER A 172 8.28 -16.83 2.35
C SER A 172 8.11 -17.84 1.21
N LEU A 173 8.60 -17.50 0.02
CA LEU A 173 8.51 -18.36 -1.16
C LEU A 173 9.70 -19.31 -1.30
N LEU A 174 10.90 -18.86 -0.94
CA LEU A 174 12.14 -19.63 -1.04
C LEU A 174 12.36 -20.55 0.16
N VAL A 175 11.87 -20.18 1.35
CA VAL A 175 11.91 -21.03 2.54
C VAL A 175 10.67 -21.93 2.54
N GLY A 176 10.87 -23.23 2.29
CA GLY A 176 9.78 -24.20 2.23
C GLY A 176 9.09 -24.28 0.87
N LEU A 177 9.87 -24.49 -0.20
CA LEU A 177 9.37 -24.66 -1.59
C LEU A 177 8.25 -25.71 -1.70
N ASN A 178 8.32 -26.79 -0.91
CA ASN A 178 7.32 -27.87 -0.89
C ASN A 178 6.00 -27.50 -0.18
N GLU A 179 5.90 -26.29 0.36
CA GLU A 179 4.74 -25.82 1.13
C GLU A 179 3.92 -24.76 0.38
N TRP A 180 4.17 -24.54 -0.92
CA TRP A 180 3.30 -23.68 -1.71
C TRP A 180 1.91 -24.31 -1.82
N ALA A 181 0.88 -23.48 -1.75
CA ALA A 181 -0.45 -23.90 -2.11
C ALA A 181 -0.48 -24.31 -3.60
N PRO A 182 -1.22 -25.37 -3.95
CA PRO A 182 -1.43 -25.73 -5.35
C PRO A 182 -1.94 -24.54 -6.14
N MET A 183 -1.38 -24.30 -7.33
CA MET A 183 -1.76 -23.15 -8.15
C MET A 183 -3.25 -23.14 -8.50
N ASP A 184 -3.88 -24.30 -8.69
CA ASP A 184 -5.34 -24.39 -8.85
C ASP A 184 -6.10 -23.80 -7.65
N ALA A 185 -5.60 -24.02 -6.43
CA ALA A 185 -6.19 -23.43 -5.23
C ALA A 185 -5.99 -21.91 -5.19
N ILE A 186 -4.84 -21.39 -5.61
CA ILE A 186 -4.60 -19.94 -5.72
C ILE A 186 -5.57 -19.29 -6.73
N LEU A 187 -5.80 -19.96 -7.87
CA LEU A 187 -6.65 -19.43 -8.94
C LEU A 187 -8.16 -19.49 -8.59
N THR A 188 -8.57 -20.45 -7.77
CA THR A 188 -10.00 -20.74 -7.51
C THR A 188 -10.48 -20.32 -6.11
N GLN A 189 -9.62 -20.36 -5.10
CA GLN A 189 -10.01 -20.04 -3.73
C GLN A 189 -9.83 -18.55 -3.49
N GLY A 190 -10.90 -17.80 -3.76
CA GLY A 190 -10.94 -16.34 -3.66
C GLY A 190 -10.83 -15.75 -2.25
N ARG A 191 -10.22 -16.45 -1.27
CA ARG A 191 -9.96 -15.92 0.09
C ARG A 191 -8.67 -16.48 0.72
N PRO A 192 -7.79 -15.62 1.27
CA PRO A 192 -6.68 -16.03 2.13
C PRO A 192 -7.16 -16.81 3.37
N GLY A 193 -6.34 -17.72 3.89
CA GLY A 193 -6.61 -18.39 5.17
C GLY A 193 -7.57 -19.59 5.12
N SER A 194 -7.81 -20.15 3.93
CA SER A 194 -8.52 -21.42 3.79
C SER A 194 -7.69 -22.58 4.37
N ARG A 195 -8.31 -23.73 4.69
CA ARG A 195 -7.59 -24.93 5.16
C ARG A 195 -6.50 -25.41 4.18
N ARG A 196 -6.59 -25.02 2.90
CA ARG A 196 -5.62 -25.38 1.85
C ARG A 196 -4.63 -24.26 1.52
N VAL A 197 -4.86 -23.04 2.00
CA VAL A 197 -4.08 -21.85 1.64
C VAL A 197 -3.82 -21.01 2.89
N VAL A 198 -2.61 -21.13 3.43
CA VAL A 198 -2.18 -20.28 4.55
C VAL A 198 -2.11 -18.82 4.07
N GLY A 199 -2.68 -17.89 4.84
CA GLY A 199 -2.84 -16.48 4.44
C GLY A 199 -1.57 -15.85 3.89
N TYR A 200 -0.47 -15.83 4.66
CA TYR A 200 0.80 -15.22 4.22
C TYR A 200 1.36 -15.83 2.92
N ARG A 201 1.09 -17.12 2.66
CA ARG A 201 1.50 -17.82 1.43
C ARG A 201 0.64 -17.42 0.24
N PHE A 202 -0.67 -17.20 0.45
CA PHE A 202 -1.55 -16.66 -0.59
C PHE A 202 -1.03 -15.33 -1.11
N TYR A 203 -0.74 -14.38 -0.20
CA TYR A 203 -0.21 -13.07 -0.57
C TYR A 203 1.13 -13.19 -1.32
N ALA A 204 2.03 -14.05 -0.84
CA ALA A 204 3.32 -14.25 -1.49
C ALA A 204 3.20 -14.88 -2.89
N GLN A 205 2.36 -15.90 -3.06
CA GLN A 205 2.13 -16.52 -4.37
C GLN A 205 1.37 -15.59 -5.33
N SER A 206 0.46 -14.76 -4.80
CA SER A 206 -0.27 -13.73 -5.55
C SER A 206 0.67 -12.64 -6.06
N TRP A 207 1.58 -12.15 -5.21
CA TRP A 207 2.67 -11.25 -5.60
C TRP A 207 3.51 -11.86 -6.71
N ALA A 208 3.99 -13.09 -6.51
CA ALA A 208 4.85 -13.77 -7.48
C ALA A 208 4.13 -13.94 -8.83
N LEU A 209 2.88 -14.39 -8.82
CA LEU A 209 2.10 -14.62 -10.03
C LEU A 209 1.84 -13.31 -10.80
N THR A 210 1.51 -12.23 -10.08
CA THR A 210 1.36 -10.90 -10.69
C THR A 210 2.67 -10.44 -11.28
N HIS A 211 3.77 -10.57 -10.54
CA HIS A 211 5.09 -10.17 -10.98
C HIS A 211 5.52 -10.95 -12.24
N TYR A 212 5.27 -12.26 -12.28
CA TYR A 212 5.48 -13.11 -13.46
C TYR A 212 4.71 -12.59 -14.67
N PHE A 213 3.42 -12.27 -14.52
CA PHE A 213 2.63 -11.79 -15.64
C PHE A 213 3.01 -10.37 -16.10
N MET A 214 3.44 -9.52 -15.17
CA MET A 214 3.84 -8.14 -15.48
C MET A 214 5.23 -8.05 -16.10
N SER A 215 6.04 -9.12 -16.07
CA SER A 215 7.46 -9.07 -16.41
C SER A 215 7.78 -8.84 -17.90
N THR A 216 6.88 -9.24 -18.81
CA THR A 216 7.08 -9.03 -20.26
C THR A 216 5.76 -8.68 -20.96
N PRO A 217 5.80 -7.98 -22.11
CA PRO A 217 4.59 -7.67 -22.89
C PRO A 217 3.78 -8.91 -23.28
N GLU A 218 4.44 -10.02 -23.61
CA GLU A 218 3.78 -11.27 -23.99
C GLU A 218 2.98 -11.85 -22.82
N ARG A 219 3.54 -11.82 -21.61
CA ARG A 219 2.86 -12.30 -20.40
C ARG A 219 1.74 -11.36 -19.96
N GLN A 220 1.89 -10.06 -20.16
CA GLN A 220 0.81 -9.09 -19.96
C GLN A 220 -0.36 -9.38 -20.92
N ALA A 221 -0.06 -9.73 -22.18
CA ALA A 221 -1.09 -10.14 -23.15
C ALA A 221 -1.78 -11.45 -22.73
N MET A 222 -1.05 -12.43 -22.18
CA MET A 222 -1.63 -13.65 -21.61
C MET A 222 -2.57 -13.33 -20.43
N LEU A 223 -2.15 -12.44 -19.53
CA LEU A 223 -2.97 -12.00 -18.39
C LEU A 223 -4.26 -11.32 -18.86
N ALA A 224 -4.18 -10.43 -19.85
CA ALA A 224 -5.35 -9.78 -20.43
C ALA A 224 -6.30 -10.80 -21.10
N ALA A 225 -5.76 -11.81 -21.79
CA ALA A 225 -6.56 -12.90 -22.35
C ALA A 225 -7.26 -13.74 -21.26
N TYR A 226 -6.54 -14.04 -20.18
CA TYR A 226 -7.10 -14.73 -19.02
C TYR A 226 -8.26 -13.96 -18.39
N PHE A 227 -8.09 -12.66 -18.13
CA PHE A 227 -9.17 -11.82 -17.58
C PHE A 227 -10.40 -11.75 -18.48
N ARG A 228 -10.21 -11.59 -19.81
CA ARG A 228 -11.34 -11.62 -20.75
C ARG A 228 -12.13 -12.92 -20.66
N ALA A 229 -11.45 -14.07 -20.54
CA ALA A 229 -12.10 -15.36 -20.39
C ALA A 229 -12.85 -15.48 -19.05
N LEU A 230 -12.26 -15.00 -17.94
CA LEU A 230 -12.94 -14.95 -16.64
C LEU A 230 -14.23 -14.11 -16.68
N TRP A 231 -14.18 -12.94 -17.31
CA TRP A 231 -15.34 -12.05 -17.43
C TRP A 231 -16.45 -12.63 -18.32
N GLN A 232 -16.12 -13.63 -19.15
CA GLN A 232 -17.06 -14.42 -19.94
C GLN A 232 -17.56 -15.67 -19.19
N GLY A 233 -17.17 -15.86 -17.92
CA GLY A 233 -17.64 -16.96 -17.07
C GLY A 233 -16.83 -18.26 -17.19
N ALA A 234 -15.65 -18.23 -17.81
CA ALA A 234 -14.79 -19.41 -17.88
C ALA A 234 -14.26 -19.80 -16.49
N GLU A 235 -14.08 -21.11 -16.25
CA GLU A 235 -13.47 -21.61 -15.01
C GLU A 235 -12.00 -21.15 -14.92
N PRO A 236 -11.53 -20.65 -13.75
CA PRO A 236 -10.21 -20.04 -13.62
C PRO A 236 -9.02 -20.87 -14.11
N SER A 237 -8.96 -22.16 -13.79
CA SER A 237 -7.84 -23.01 -14.17
C SER A 237 -7.83 -23.28 -15.68
N ALA A 238 -8.99 -23.58 -16.26
CA ALA A 238 -9.16 -23.79 -17.69
C ALA A 238 -8.89 -22.51 -18.51
N ALA A 239 -9.38 -21.37 -18.04
CA ALA A 239 -9.14 -20.06 -18.66
C ALA A 239 -7.65 -19.72 -18.67
N LEU A 240 -6.95 -19.95 -17.56
CA LEU A 240 -5.51 -19.71 -17.47
C LEU A 240 -4.72 -20.66 -18.37
N GLN A 241 -5.08 -21.93 -18.42
CA GLN A 241 -4.43 -22.89 -19.32
C GLN A 241 -4.63 -22.51 -20.79
N THR A 242 -5.81 -22.03 -21.16
CA THR A 242 -6.09 -21.54 -22.52
C THR A 242 -5.25 -20.30 -22.84
N ALA A 243 -5.13 -19.36 -21.90
CA ALA A 243 -4.39 -18.11 -22.11
C ALA A 243 -2.87 -18.30 -22.16
N THR A 244 -2.33 -19.28 -21.44
CA THR A 244 -0.88 -19.46 -21.25
C THR A 244 -0.30 -20.68 -21.96
N GLY A 245 -1.14 -21.64 -22.35
CA GLY A 245 -0.72 -22.96 -22.81
C GLY A 245 -0.11 -23.84 -21.70
N ARG A 246 -0.28 -23.46 -20.42
CA ARG A 246 0.31 -24.14 -19.26
C ARG A 246 -0.78 -24.64 -18.32
N THR A 247 -0.67 -25.89 -17.86
CA THR A 247 -1.50 -26.35 -16.74
C THR A 247 -1.15 -25.55 -15.47
N PRO A 248 -2.04 -25.46 -14.46
CA PRO A 248 -1.71 -24.81 -13.20
C PRO A 248 -0.39 -25.30 -12.57
N GLN A 249 -0.11 -26.60 -12.65
CA GLN A 249 1.13 -27.19 -12.12
C GLN A 249 2.36 -26.76 -12.93
N GLN A 250 2.25 -26.71 -14.26
CA GLN A 250 3.33 -26.21 -15.12
C GLN A 250 3.57 -24.72 -14.87
N LEU A 251 2.52 -23.92 -14.73
CA LEU A 251 2.65 -22.51 -14.37
C LEU A 251 3.31 -22.33 -13.00
N GLN A 252 2.97 -23.16 -12.02
CA GLN A 252 3.64 -23.13 -10.72
C GLN A 252 5.15 -23.40 -10.86
N ALA A 253 5.54 -24.39 -11.67
CA ALA A 253 6.95 -24.66 -11.99
C ALA A 253 7.63 -23.48 -12.72
N ASP A 254 6.94 -22.85 -13.66
CA ASP A 254 7.42 -21.65 -14.36
C ASP A 254 7.62 -20.49 -13.39
N LEU A 255 6.70 -20.33 -12.43
CA LEU A 255 6.74 -19.30 -11.41
C LEU A 255 7.89 -19.52 -10.43
N TYR A 256 8.14 -20.75 -9.99
CA TYR A 256 9.32 -21.08 -9.19
C TYR A 256 10.62 -20.70 -9.90
N ARG A 257 10.76 -21.07 -11.19
CA ARG A 257 11.96 -20.72 -11.96
C ARG A 257 12.12 -19.22 -12.09
N TYR A 258 11.00 -18.52 -12.27
CA TYR A 258 10.98 -17.07 -12.36
C TYR A 258 11.48 -16.40 -11.07
N ILE A 259 10.90 -16.75 -9.92
CA ILE A 259 11.26 -16.12 -8.64
C ILE A 259 12.64 -16.55 -8.11
N SER A 260 13.17 -17.68 -8.60
CA SER A 260 14.53 -18.13 -8.29
C SER A 260 15.60 -17.35 -9.08
N GLY A 261 15.18 -16.61 -10.11
CA GLY A 261 16.05 -15.77 -10.93
C GLY A 261 15.99 -14.28 -10.52
N PRO A 262 16.69 -13.41 -11.27
CA PRO A 262 16.60 -11.97 -11.06
C PRO A 262 15.19 -11.46 -11.32
N ILE A 263 14.60 -10.80 -10.32
CA ILE A 263 13.28 -10.17 -10.42
C ILE A 263 13.38 -8.89 -11.24
N THR A 264 12.61 -8.81 -12.33
CA THR A 264 12.59 -7.64 -13.21
C THR A 264 11.80 -6.49 -12.58
N ASN A 265 12.40 -5.30 -12.51
CA ASN A 265 11.68 -4.06 -12.26
C ASN A 265 11.82 -3.18 -13.50
N PHE A 266 10.95 -2.18 -13.64
CA PHE A 266 11.05 -1.25 -14.75
C PHE A 266 10.95 0.20 -14.27
N THR A 267 11.59 1.09 -15.04
CA THR A 267 11.57 2.55 -14.83
C THR A 267 10.74 3.17 -15.95
N PRO A 268 9.53 3.70 -15.67
CA PRO A 268 8.74 4.40 -16.67
C PRO A 268 9.55 5.52 -17.32
N GLN A 269 9.47 5.65 -18.64
CA GLN A 269 10.01 6.79 -19.38
C GLN A 269 8.97 7.91 -19.44
N ARG A 270 8.53 8.37 -18.27
CA ARG A 270 7.48 9.39 -18.10
C ARG A 270 7.73 10.19 -16.82
N ASP A 271 7.44 11.48 -16.89
CA ASP A 271 7.49 12.37 -15.73
C ASP A 271 6.22 12.28 -14.89
N PHE A 272 6.41 12.32 -13.58
CA PHE A 272 5.34 12.36 -12.57
C PHE A 272 5.59 13.57 -11.67
N PRO A 273 5.05 14.75 -12.04
CA PRO A 273 5.31 16.00 -11.35
C PRO A 273 4.79 15.96 -9.91
N ALA A 274 5.45 16.72 -9.04
CA ALA A 274 4.98 16.89 -7.67
C ALA A 274 3.62 17.62 -7.67
N ALA A 275 2.68 17.09 -6.91
CA ALA A 275 1.36 17.71 -6.76
C ALA A 275 1.44 18.99 -5.91
N ASP A 276 0.49 19.88 -6.16
CA ASP A 276 0.21 21.02 -5.29
C ASP A 276 -0.37 20.54 -3.97
N VAL A 277 0.17 21.07 -2.86
CA VAL A 277 -0.25 20.69 -1.51
C VAL A 277 -0.52 21.93 -0.68
N THR A 278 -1.72 21.99 -0.11
CA THR A 278 -2.07 22.96 0.92
C THR A 278 -1.87 22.31 2.29
N VAL A 279 -1.13 22.96 3.19
CA VAL A 279 -0.95 22.48 4.57
C VAL A 279 -1.58 23.47 5.52
N THR A 280 -2.46 22.99 6.39
CA THR A 280 -3.16 23.78 7.40
C THR A 280 -2.93 23.19 8.78
N ARG A 281 -2.72 24.04 9.78
CA ARG A 281 -2.64 23.63 11.18
C ARG A 281 -4.04 23.46 11.75
N LEU A 282 -4.27 22.33 12.41
CA LEU A 282 -5.54 22.05 13.08
C LEU A 282 -5.53 22.58 14.51
N THR A 283 -6.67 23.10 14.93
CA THR A 283 -6.97 23.40 16.33
C THR A 283 -7.14 22.10 17.13
N PRO A 284 -6.98 22.13 18.46
CA PRO A 284 -7.26 20.97 19.30
C PRO A 284 -8.68 20.41 19.13
N GLY A 285 -9.68 21.27 18.92
CA GLY A 285 -11.07 20.84 18.70
C GLY A 285 -11.27 20.09 17.39
N GLU A 286 -10.64 20.55 16.30
CA GLU A 286 -10.68 19.85 15.00
C GLU A 286 -9.98 18.49 15.06
N ARG A 287 -8.83 18.42 15.74
CA ARG A 287 -8.14 17.16 16.01
C ARG A 287 -9.05 16.18 16.76
N ASP A 288 -9.70 16.63 17.83
CA ASP A 288 -10.53 15.76 18.67
C ASP A 288 -11.78 15.28 17.89
N ALA A 289 -12.34 16.12 17.03
CA ALA A 289 -13.43 15.75 16.13
C ALA A 289 -13.01 14.66 15.12
N ILE A 290 -11.81 14.76 14.55
CA ILE A 290 -11.24 13.74 13.65
C ILE A 290 -11.09 12.39 14.36
N TRP A 291 -10.53 12.38 15.57
CA TRP A 291 -10.39 11.13 16.34
C TRP A 291 -11.74 10.52 16.70
N LEU A 292 -12.73 11.36 17.03
CA LEU A 292 -14.08 10.90 17.26
C LEU A 292 -14.66 10.26 15.99
N ASP A 293 -14.50 10.90 14.83
CA ASP A 293 -14.99 10.37 13.56
C ASP A 293 -14.38 9.01 13.20
N LEU A 294 -13.06 8.87 13.37
CA LEU A 294 -12.34 7.60 13.19
C LEU A 294 -12.87 6.48 14.10
N ARG A 295 -13.15 6.80 15.37
CA ARG A 295 -13.69 5.83 16.33
C ARG A 295 -15.15 5.47 16.03
N LEU A 296 -15.92 6.39 15.46
CA LEU A 296 -17.30 6.13 15.04
C LEU A 296 -17.38 5.27 13.78
N ALA A 297 -16.39 5.34 12.89
CA ALA A 297 -16.30 4.52 11.69
C ALA A 297 -16.12 3.01 11.96
N ARG A 298 -16.05 2.58 13.24
CA ARG A 298 -15.51 1.28 13.68
C ARG A 298 -16.56 0.35 14.33
N PHE A 299 -17.84 0.51 14.02
CA PHE A 299 -18.86 -0.47 14.45
C PHE A 299 -18.89 -1.70 13.52
N VAL A 300 -17.96 -2.63 13.73
CA VAL A 300 -17.65 -3.80 12.85
C VAL A 300 -18.54 -5.04 13.12
N PRO A 301 -19.06 -5.73 12.08
CA PRO A 301 -19.36 -7.17 12.10
C PRO A 301 -18.09 -8.03 11.86
N GLU A 302 -17.95 -9.14 12.58
CA GLU A 302 -16.72 -9.96 12.74
C GLU A 302 -16.13 -10.63 11.46
N ASN A 303 -16.74 -10.50 10.29
CA ASN A 303 -16.52 -11.42 9.15
C ASN A 303 -15.72 -10.88 7.94
N LEU A 304 -15.09 -9.71 8.03
CA LEU A 304 -14.34 -9.09 6.92
C LEU A 304 -12.91 -8.66 7.30
N ARG A 305 -12.20 -9.47 8.09
CA ARG A 305 -10.76 -9.29 8.33
C ARG A 305 -9.99 -10.03 7.23
N ALA A 306 -9.15 -9.31 6.49
CA ALA A 306 -8.18 -9.85 5.51
C ALA A 306 -7.19 -10.85 6.14
#